data_AF-A0AAN2CAP8-F1
#
_entry.id   AF-A0AAN2CAP8-F1
#
_cell.length_a   1.000
_cell.length_b   1.000
_cell.length_c   1.000
_cell.angle_alpha   90.00
_cell.angle_beta   90.00
_cell.angle_gamma   90.00
#
_symmetry.space_group_name_H-M   'P 1'
#
loop_
_entity.id
_entity.type
_entity.pdbx_description
1 polymer ?
#
loop_
_entity_poly.entity_id
_entity_poly.type
_entity_poly.pdbx_seq_one_letter_code
_entity_poly.pdbx_strand_id
1 'polypeptide(L)'
;MSEFDLLAVAADGMHVQRALLDVAARNVAAAQASTPEHPYARLVARFAAAPAGDGDGEGVDPEFAAALDAAPQTELAGTARGGEAADALTEMIAVLDAQRAYEANASVFDVGKRIAERTLDVGRS
;
A
#
# COMPACT_ATOMS: atom_id res chain seq x y z
N MET A 1 4.71 5.78 -21.38
CA MET A 1 4.83 5.16 -20.05
C MET A 1 6.28 4.78 -19.89
N SER A 2 7.01 5.59 -19.13
CA SER A 2 8.42 5.41 -18.83
C SER A 2 8.59 4.27 -17.81
N GLU A 3 9.80 3.71 -17.71
CA GLU A 3 10.14 2.70 -16.70
C GLU A 3 10.03 3.27 -15.26
N PHE A 4 10.22 4.57 -15.11
CA PHE A 4 10.05 5.29 -13.83
C PHE A 4 8.58 5.40 -13.42
N ASP A 5 7.65 5.52 -14.37
CA ASP A 5 6.20 5.53 -14.09
C ASP A 5 5.77 4.20 -13.46
N LEU A 6 6.31 3.07 -13.94
CA LEU A 6 6.02 1.74 -13.40
C LEU A 6 6.56 1.58 -11.98
N LEU A 7 7.75 2.10 -11.69
CA LEU A 7 8.33 2.07 -10.34
C LEU A 7 7.53 2.96 -9.37
N ALA A 8 7.09 4.13 -9.81
CA ALA A 8 6.29 5.04 -9.01
C ALA A 8 4.91 4.43 -8.67
N VAL A 9 4.22 3.82 -9.65
CA VAL A 9 2.98 3.07 -9.41
C VAL A 9 3.20 1.89 -8.46
N ALA A 10 4.31 1.16 -8.60
CA ALA A 10 4.61 0.04 -7.71
C ALA A 10 4.90 0.50 -6.28
N ALA A 11 5.56 1.65 -6.11
CA ALA A 11 5.80 2.27 -4.81
C ALA A 11 4.48 2.69 -4.14
N ASP A 12 3.56 3.32 -4.88
CA ASP A 12 2.21 3.64 -4.39
C ASP A 12 1.47 2.38 -3.95
N GLY A 13 1.54 1.31 -4.75
CA GLY A 13 1.01 -0.01 -4.38
C GLY A 13 1.56 -0.53 -3.05
N MET A 14 2.86 -0.35 -2.76
CA MET A 14 3.43 -0.75 -1.46
C MET A 14 2.90 0.10 -0.30
N HIS A 15 2.65 1.40 -0.51
CA HIS A 15 2.00 2.25 0.48
C HIS A 15 0.59 1.75 0.80
N VAL A 16 -0.20 1.39 -0.21
CA VAL A 16 -1.53 0.78 -0.05
C VAL A 16 -1.44 -0.54 0.73
N GLN A 17 -0.53 -1.42 0.35
CA GLN A 17 -0.35 -2.73 1.02
C GLN A 17 0.05 -2.57 2.49
N ARG A 18 0.91 -1.59 2.81
CA ARG A 18 1.26 -1.27 4.19
C ARG A 18 0.05 -0.77 4.98
N ALA A 19 -0.75 0.12 4.41
CA ALA A 19 -1.97 0.60 5.05
C ALA A 19 -2.98 -0.54 5.29
N LEU A 20 -3.07 -1.52 4.38
CA LEU A 20 -3.89 -2.72 4.55
C LEU A 20 -3.42 -3.58 5.72
N LEU A 21 -2.10 -3.78 5.87
CA LEU A 21 -1.53 -4.46 7.03
C LEU A 21 -1.87 -3.76 8.34
N ASP A 22 -1.75 -2.44 8.39
CA ASP A 22 -2.09 -1.65 9.58
C ASP A 22 -3.57 -1.77 9.95
N VAL A 23 -4.47 -1.79 8.95
CA VAL A 23 -5.92 -1.99 9.18
C VAL A 23 -6.21 -3.40 9.66
N ALA A 24 -5.59 -4.42 9.07
CA ALA A 24 -5.74 -5.81 9.50
C ALA A 24 -5.25 -6.02 10.94
N ALA A 25 -4.10 -5.44 11.30
CA ALA A 25 -3.58 -5.47 12.67
C ALA A 25 -4.54 -4.82 13.68
N ARG A 26 -5.15 -3.68 13.31
CA ARG A 26 -6.18 -3.02 14.14
C ARG A 26 -7.42 -3.90 14.31
N ASN A 27 -7.85 -4.58 13.24
CA ASN A 27 -8.99 -5.50 13.33
C ASN A 27 -8.70 -6.65 14.28
N VAL A 28 -7.50 -7.26 14.24
CA VAL A 28 -7.11 -8.30 15.19
C VAL A 28 -7.16 -7.78 16.62
N ALA A 29 -6.54 -6.63 16.89
CA ALA A 29 -6.51 -6.06 18.23
C ALA A 29 -7.92 -5.78 18.77
N ALA A 30 -8.80 -5.23 17.94
CA ALA A 30 -10.16 -4.92 18.32
C ALA A 30 -11.05 -6.18 18.44
N ALA A 31 -10.86 -7.18 17.57
CA ALA A 31 -11.55 -8.46 17.66
C ALA A 31 -11.16 -9.25 18.93
N GLN A 32 -9.89 -9.18 19.34
CA GLN A 32 -9.42 -9.76 20.62
C GLN A 32 -10.05 -9.07 21.85
N ALA A 33 -10.35 -7.78 21.74
CA ALA A 33 -11.02 -7.01 22.78
C ALA A 33 -12.56 -7.10 22.72
N SER A 34 -13.11 -7.78 21.71
CA SER A 34 -14.55 -7.89 21.48
C SER A 34 -15.20 -8.76 22.57
N THR A 35 -16.37 -8.35 23.05
CA THR A 35 -17.17 -9.12 24.00
C THR A 35 -18.57 -9.37 23.43
N PRO A 36 -19.35 -10.34 23.96
CA PRO A 36 -20.72 -10.57 23.52
C PRO A 36 -21.64 -9.33 23.69
N GLU A 37 -21.35 -8.49 24.68
CA GLU A 37 -22.09 -7.24 24.96
C GLU A 37 -21.65 -6.09 24.04
N HIS A 38 -20.39 -6.13 23.59
CA HIS A 38 -19.79 -5.13 22.71
C HIS A 38 -19.12 -5.82 21.51
N PRO A 39 -19.92 -6.30 20.54
CA PRO A 39 -19.38 -6.96 19.36
C PRO A 39 -18.64 -5.95 18.48
N TYR A 40 -17.44 -6.32 18.07
CA TYR A 40 -16.65 -5.54 17.14
C TYR A 40 -17.06 -5.83 15.69
N ALA A 41 -17.26 -4.76 14.90
CA ALA A 41 -17.44 -4.86 13.45
C ALA A 41 -16.11 -4.55 12.76
N ARG A 42 -15.69 -5.47 11.88
CA ARG A 42 -14.44 -5.36 11.11
C ARG A 42 -14.29 -4.00 10.42
N LEU A 43 -13.09 -3.44 10.38
CA LEU A 43 -12.81 -2.30 9.51
C LEU A 43 -12.36 -2.77 8.11
N VAL A 44 -12.91 -2.11 7.10
CA VAL A 44 -12.55 -2.27 5.68
C VAL A 44 -11.89 -0.97 5.23
N ALA A 45 -10.64 -1.06 4.78
CA ALA A 45 -9.91 0.07 4.24
C ALA A 45 -10.60 0.62 2.98
N ARG A 46 -10.70 1.94 2.89
CA ARG A 46 -11.15 2.64 1.68
C ARG A 46 -10.03 3.53 1.20
N PHE A 47 -9.68 3.36 -0.06
CA PHE A 47 -8.67 4.15 -0.73
C PHE A 47 -9.31 5.10 -1.73
N ALA A 48 -8.70 6.26 -1.90
CA ALA A 48 -9.05 7.21 -2.94
C ALA A 48 -7.75 7.73 -3.59
N ALA A 49 -7.85 8.16 -4.84
CA ALA A 49 -6.78 8.93 -5.44
C ALA A 49 -6.70 10.28 -4.72
N ALA A 50 -5.50 10.65 -4.27
CA ALA A 50 -5.24 11.99 -3.77
C ALA A 50 -5.54 12.99 -4.89
N PRO A 51 -6.12 14.16 -4.57
CA PRO A 51 -6.22 15.23 -5.53
C PRO A 51 -4.80 15.59 -5.99
N ALA A 52 -4.58 15.72 -7.31
CA ALA A 52 -3.30 16.14 -7.85
C ALA A 52 -2.85 17.43 -7.16
N GLY A 53 -1.85 17.33 -6.30
CA GLY A 53 -1.24 18.48 -5.65
C GLY A 53 -0.28 19.13 -6.64
N ASP A 54 -0.26 20.47 -6.66
CA ASP A 54 0.82 21.20 -7.33
C ASP A 54 2.11 20.95 -6.53
N GLY A 55 2.90 19.96 -6.97
CA GLY A 55 4.15 19.57 -6.34
C GLY A 55 5.28 20.53 -6.73
N ASP A 56 5.68 21.42 -5.81
CA ASP A 56 6.94 22.15 -5.91
C ASP A 56 8.10 21.21 -5.57
N GLY A 57 8.49 20.37 -6.54
CA GLY A 57 9.61 19.43 -6.44
C GLY A 57 10.97 20.13 -6.46
N GLU A 58 11.36 20.82 -5.40
CA GLU A 58 12.72 21.37 -5.28
C GLU A 58 13.75 20.24 -5.06
N GLY A 59 14.61 20.02 -6.05
CA GLY A 59 15.83 19.21 -5.92
C GLY A 59 15.79 17.81 -6.55
N VAL A 60 14.72 17.45 -7.25
CA VAL A 60 14.62 16.22 -8.05
C VAL A 60 14.75 16.53 -9.54
N ASP A 61 15.28 15.59 -10.32
CA ASP A 61 15.30 15.72 -11.79
C ASP A 61 13.86 15.99 -12.27
N PRO A 62 13.62 17.06 -13.05
CA PRO A 62 12.26 17.47 -13.44
C PRO A 62 11.48 16.36 -14.16
N GLU A 63 12.15 15.46 -14.88
CA GLU A 63 11.49 14.32 -15.53
C GLU A 63 11.04 13.27 -14.51
N PHE A 64 11.84 13.02 -13.47
CA PHE A 64 11.53 12.09 -12.40
C PHE A 64 10.50 12.66 -11.41
N ALA A 65 10.60 13.96 -11.09
CA ALA A 65 9.59 14.68 -10.31
C ALA A 65 8.23 14.61 -11.01
N ALA A 66 8.21 14.88 -12.33
CA ALA A 66 6.99 14.77 -13.13
C ALA A 66 6.43 13.33 -13.15
N ALA A 67 7.28 12.29 -13.16
CA ALA A 67 6.82 10.90 -13.08
C ALA A 67 6.22 10.55 -11.71
N LEU A 68 6.77 11.08 -10.62
CA LEU A 68 6.23 10.92 -9.26
C LEU A 68 4.91 11.66 -9.08
N ASP A 69 4.78 12.86 -9.63
CA ASP A 69 3.53 13.64 -9.61
C ASP A 69 2.46 13.04 -10.56
N ALA A 70 2.88 12.38 -11.63
CA ALA A 70 1.97 11.69 -12.55
C ALA A 70 1.50 10.32 -12.03
N ALA A 71 2.19 9.74 -11.06
CA ALA A 71 1.79 8.48 -10.45
C ALA A 71 0.52 8.67 -9.60
N PRO A 72 -0.43 7.72 -9.60
CA PRO A 72 -1.55 7.78 -8.71
C PRO A 72 -1.03 7.80 -7.26
N GLN A 73 -1.42 8.80 -6.49
CA GLN A 73 -1.15 8.87 -5.06
C GLN A 73 -2.35 8.27 -4.34
N THR A 74 -2.35 6.96 -4.11
CA THR A 74 -3.48 6.26 -3.52
C THR A 74 -3.41 6.35 -2.01
N GLU A 75 -4.27 7.17 -1.42
CA GLU A 75 -4.28 7.39 0.02
C GLU A 75 -5.43 6.66 0.71
N LEU A 76 -5.22 6.30 1.98
CA LEU A 76 -6.26 5.75 2.84
C LEU A 76 -7.26 6.86 3.18
N ALA A 77 -8.30 6.99 2.36
CA ALA A 77 -9.43 7.89 2.57
C ALA A 77 -10.21 7.60 3.87
N GLY A 78 -10.10 6.40 4.40
CA GLY A 78 -10.61 6.05 5.72
C GLY A 78 -10.90 4.56 5.87
N THR A 79 -11.69 4.23 6.89
CA THR A 79 -12.17 2.87 7.12
C THR A 79 -13.68 2.85 7.23
N ALA A 80 -14.32 1.82 6.70
CA ALA A 80 -15.74 1.56 6.86
C ALA A 80 -15.95 0.33 7.74
N ARG A 81 -17.06 0.28 8.48
CA ARG A 81 -17.43 -0.94 9.20
C ARG A 81 -17.98 -1.97 8.22
N GLY A 82 -17.50 -3.20 8.32
CA GLY A 82 -18.08 -4.37 7.71
C GLY A 82 -19.44 -4.70 8.32
N GLY A 83 -20.26 -5.45 7.57
CA GLY A 83 -21.60 -5.85 8.01
C GLY A 83 -21.62 -6.97 9.03
N GLU A 84 -20.50 -7.67 9.23
CA GLU A 84 -20.40 -8.87 10.06
C GLU A 84 -19.56 -8.61 11.32
N ALA A 85 -19.96 -9.26 12.41
CA ALA A 85 -19.17 -9.28 13.64
C ALA A 85 -17.86 -10.04 13.39
N ALA A 86 -16.74 -9.43 13.76
CA ALA A 86 -15.42 -10.00 13.53
C ALA A 86 -15.04 -10.95 14.67
N ASP A 87 -14.57 -12.14 14.31
CA ASP A 87 -13.95 -13.07 15.25
C ASP A 87 -12.43 -12.95 15.20
N ALA A 88 -11.79 -13.10 16.36
CA ALA A 88 -10.36 -12.88 16.48
C ALA A 88 -9.52 -13.88 15.68
N LEU A 89 -9.97 -15.13 15.53
CA LEU A 89 -9.25 -16.14 14.75
C LEU A 89 -9.34 -15.83 13.25
N THR A 90 -10.50 -15.39 12.76
CA THR A 90 -10.67 -14.95 11.38
C THR A 90 -9.77 -13.76 11.05
N GLU A 91 -9.70 -12.77 11.93
CA GLU A 91 -8.84 -11.60 11.70
C GLU A 91 -7.34 -11.93 11.79
N MET A 92 -6.93 -12.88 12.64
CA MET A 92 -5.53 -13.33 12.67
C MET A 92 -5.13 -14.05 11.38
N ILE A 93 -6.02 -14.85 10.80
CA ILE A 93 -5.82 -15.43 9.46
C ILE A 93 -5.70 -14.31 8.41
N ALA A 94 -6.57 -13.30 8.49
CA ALA A 94 -6.52 -12.17 7.57
C ALA A 94 -5.20 -11.39 7.65
N VAL A 95 -4.62 -11.22 8.85
CA VAL A 95 -3.27 -10.62 9.01
C VAL A 95 -2.19 -11.50 8.38
N LEU A 96 -2.23 -12.82 8.59
CA LEU A 96 -1.24 -13.74 8.00
C LEU A 96 -1.28 -13.71 6.47
N ASP A 97 -2.48 -13.70 5.89
CA ASP A 97 -2.66 -13.60 4.44
C ASP A 97 -2.14 -12.26 3.92
N ALA A 98 -2.43 -11.16 4.62
CA ALA A 98 -1.93 -9.84 4.28
C ALA A 98 -0.39 -9.77 4.36
N GLN A 99 0.23 -10.38 5.37
CA GLN A 99 1.69 -10.43 5.52
C GLN A 99 2.34 -11.19 4.35
N ARG A 100 1.81 -12.35 4.00
CA ARG A 100 2.30 -13.12 2.85
C ARG A 100 2.16 -12.37 1.53
N ALA A 101 1.03 -11.68 1.33
CA ALA A 101 0.82 -10.86 0.14
C ALA A 101 1.82 -9.69 0.09
N TYR A 102 2.06 -9.01 1.21
CA TYR A 102 3.04 -7.94 1.31
C TYR A 102 4.46 -8.43 1.01
N GLU A 103 4.88 -9.55 1.58
CA GLU A 103 6.21 -10.14 1.33
C GLU A 103 6.41 -10.53 -0.14
N ALA A 104 5.39 -11.16 -0.75
CA ALA A 104 5.44 -11.51 -2.17
C ALA A 104 5.56 -10.26 -3.05
N ASN A 105 4.78 -9.22 -2.74
CA ASN A 105 4.79 -7.95 -3.45
C ASN A 105 6.12 -7.20 -3.29
N ALA A 106 6.68 -7.18 -2.08
CA ALA A 106 8.00 -6.60 -1.81
C ALA A 106 9.11 -7.32 -2.61
N SER A 107 9.03 -8.65 -2.72
CA SER A 107 9.98 -9.42 -3.54
C SER A 107 9.92 -9.03 -5.03
N VAL A 108 8.71 -8.86 -5.58
CA VAL A 108 8.54 -8.41 -6.98
C VAL A 108 9.09 -7.00 -7.18
N PHE A 109 8.86 -6.09 -6.23
CA PHE A 109 9.43 -4.75 -6.27
C PHE A 109 10.96 -4.75 -6.29
N ASP A 110 11.58 -5.56 -5.42
CA ASP A 110 13.05 -5.71 -5.36
C ASP A 110 13.65 -6.33 -6.63
N VAL A 111 12.91 -7.23 -7.29
CA VAL A 111 13.28 -7.74 -8.62
C VAL A 111 13.22 -6.61 -9.65
N GLY A 112 12.14 -5.82 -9.67
CA GLY A 112 11.98 -4.69 -10.57
C GLY A 112 13.08 -3.65 -10.41
N LYS A 113 13.41 -3.27 -9.17
CA LYS A 113 14.52 -2.36 -8.87
C LYS A 113 15.85 -2.84 -9.44
N ARG A 114 16.19 -4.12 -9.25
CA ARG A 114 17.44 -4.69 -9.79
C ARG A 114 17.49 -4.69 -11.32
N ILE A 115 16.35 -4.91 -11.98
CA ILE A 115 16.27 -4.82 -13.44
C ILE A 115 16.50 -3.38 -13.89
N ALA A 116 15.85 -2.40 -13.24
CA ALA A 116 16.01 -0.99 -13.54
C ALA A 116 17.46 -0.51 -13.34
N GLU A 117 18.09 -0.88 -12.23
CA GLU A 117 19.51 -0.59 -11.97
C GLU A 117 20.42 -1.15 -13.07
N ARG A 118 20.17 -2.40 -13.50
CA ARG A 118 20.94 -3.03 -14.58
C ARG A 118 20.75 -2.30 -15.92
N THR A 119 19.54 -1.86 -16.23
CA THR A 119 19.25 -1.09 -17.45
C THR A 119 19.97 0.26 -17.44
N LEU A 120 19.98 0.95 -16.31
CA LEU A 120 20.71 2.22 -16.15
C LEU A 120 22.23 2.03 -16.31
N ASP A 121 22.79 0.94 -15.78
CA ASP A 121 24.21 0.62 -15.94
C ASP A 121 24.57 0.36 -17.41
N VAL A 122 23.70 -0.33 -18.17
CA VAL A 122 23.89 -0.61 -19.60
C VAL A 122 23.70 0.65 -20.45
N GLY A 123 22.77 1.55 -20.09
CA GLY A 123 22.57 2.82 -20.79
C GLY A 123 23.69 3.84 -20.57
N ARG A 124 24.51 3.66 -19.53
CA ARG A 124 25.66 4.53 -19.21
C ARG A 124 26.96 4.13 -19.93
N SER A 125 27.04 2.90 -20.46
CA SER A 125 28.19 2.37 -21.21
C SER A 125 28.07 2.60 -22.71
#